data_AF-A0A970J7Z0-F1
#
_entry.id   AF-A0A970J7Z0-F1
#
_cell.length_a   1.000
_cell.length_b   1.000
_cell.length_c   1.000
_cell.angle_alpha   90.00
_cell.angle_beta   90.00
_cell.angle_gamma   90.00
#
_symmetry.space_group_name_H-M   'P 1'
#
loop_
_entity.id
_entity.type
_entity.pdbx_description
1 polymer ?
#
loop_
_entity_poly.entity_id
_entity_poly.type
_entity_poly.pdbx_seq_one_letter_code
_entity_poly.pdbx_strand_id
1 'polypeptide(L)'
;MITIKKLLCIFFIVTIVLVGCSKEIKPKKVIESEFSKSKAEVIMKRAWKPVNDMKGIDNTIKPNVTVSSREEFFEEYDFSFMDERYVYSTIYESIVELVIDKETKMLVENKDNEGNILFKERVNIPTIYDKGVIIEKAYIRDSRYSEKYSHLDIVELVVIESSDKNIEGTDSGFNRKNIFRQNEEGEWILYSIEGSVSYSW
;
A
#
# COMPACT_ATOMS: atom_id res chain seq x y z
N MET A 1 24.68 -29.23 41.72
CA MET A 1 23.89 -28.00 41.95
C MET A 1 24.02 -27.07 40.75
N ILE A 2 22.99 -26.97 39.92
CA ILE A 2 22.93 -25.95 38.86
C ILE A 2 22.51 -24.65 39.56
N THR A 3 23.38 -23.64 39.54
CA THR A 3 23.09 -22.33 40.12
C THR A 3 22.08 -21.59 39.23
N ILE A 4 21.24 -20.73 39.82
CA ILE A 4 20.19 -19.95 39.12
C ILE A 4 20.74 -19.21 37.89
N LYS A 5 22.00 -18.73 37.95
CA LYS A 5 22.70 -18.12 36.80
C LYS A 5 22.90 -19.07 35.61
N LYS A 6 23.20 -20.35 35.85
CA LYS A 6 23.33 -21.37 34.79
C LYS A 6 21.97 -21.73 34.18
N LEU A 7 20.90 -21.69 34.98
CA LEU A 7 19.53 -21.93 34.50
C LEU A 7 19.05 -20.81 33.56
N LEU A 8 19.35 -19.55 33.91
CA LEU A 8 19.03 -18.37 33.08
C LEU A 8 19.77 -18.38 31.74
N CYS A 9 21.06 -18.74 31.71
CA CYS A 9 21.81 -18.84 30.45
C CYS A 9 21.25 -19.92 29.52
N ILE A 10 20.86 -21.08 30.06
CA ILE A 10 20.25 -22.16 29.26
C ILE A 10 18.90 -21.70 28.70
N PHE A 11 18.09 -21.00 29.51
CA PHE A 11 16.80 -20.47 29.07
C PHE A 11 16.95 -19.43 27.95
N PHE A 12 17.97 -18.55 28.04
CA PHE A 12 18.28 -17.54 27.02
C PHE A 12 18.76 -18.16 25.70
N ILE A 13 19.57 -19.22 25.75
CA ILE A 13 20.02 -19.95 24.55
C ILE A 13 18.84 -20.67 23.89
N VAL A 14 17.95 -21.29 24.68
CA VAL A 14 16.75 -21.97 24.16
C VAL A 14 15.78 -20.96 23.52
N THR A 15 15.61 -19.77 24.09
CA THR A 15 14.79 -18.71 23.47
C THR A 15 15.43 -18.17 22.19
N ILE A 16 16.74 -17.95 22.14
CA ILE A 16 17.42 -17.53 20.90
C ILE A 16 17.28 -18.59 19.78
N VAL A 17 17.36 -19.88 20.12
CA VAL A 17 17.18 -20.98 19.14
C VAL A 17 15.72 -21.09 18.69
N LEU A 18 14.74 -20.83 19.58
CA LEU A 18 13.31 -20.87 19.25
C LEU A 18 12.84 -19.64 18.46
N VAL A 19 13.46 -18.47 18.66
CA VAL A 19 13.12 -17.22 17.98
C VAL A 19 13.94 -17.05 16.68
N GLY A 20 15.03 -17.80 16.52
CA GLY A 20 16.09 -17.56 15.51
C GLY A 20 15.86 -18.06 14.08
N CYS A 21 14.67 -18.51 13.69
CA CYS A 21 14.39 -18.82 12.28
C CYS A 21 12.93 -18.47 11.96
N SER A 22 12.71 -17.28 11.37
CA SER A 22 11.49 -17.09 10.59
C SER A 22 11.50 -18.17 9.49
N LYS A 23 10.48 -19.02 9.45
CA LYS A 23 10.29 -20.01 8.38
C LYS A 23 9.80 -19.33 7.10
N GLU A 24 10.38 -18.19 6.76
CA GLU A 24 10.03 -17.48 5.54
C GLU A 24 10.65 -18.25 4.37
N ILE A 25 9.77 -18.78 3.52
CA ILE A 25 10.19 -19.48 2.32
C ILE A 25 10.70 -18.41 1.35
N LYS A 26 11.99 -18.49 0.99
CA LYS A 26 12.63 -17.55 0.06
C LYS A 26 12.65 -18.11 -1.37
N PRO A 27 12.58 -17.26 -2.40
CA PRO A 27 12.75 -17.70 -3.77
C PRO A 27 14.16 -18.27 -3.97
N LYS A 28 14.26 -19.33 -4.77
CA LYS A 28 15.52 -19.94 -5.18
C LYS A 28 16.25 -19.06 -6.20
N LYS A 29 15.50 -18.32 -7.02
CA LYS A 29 16.02 -17.43 -8.05
C LYS A 29 15.11 -16.22 -8.19
N VAL A 30 15.71 -15.04 -8.32
CA VAL A 30 15.01 -13.80 -8.68
C VAL A 30 15.64 -13.28 -9.97
N ILE A 31 14.83 -13.04 -10.98
CA ILE A 31 15.25 -12.49 -12.27
C ILE A 31 14.58 -11.13 -12.41
N GLU A 32 15.39 -10.09 -12.62
CA GLU A 32 14.88 -8.75 -12.93
C GLU A 32 15.12 -8.45 -14.41
N SER A 33 14.11 -7.92 -15.08
CA SER A 33 14.23 -7.40 -16.45
C SER A 33 13.64 -6.01 -16.55
N GLU A 34 14.27 -5.15 -17.35
CA GLU A 34 13.84 -3.77 -17.51
C GLU A 34 12.42 -3.69 -18.11
N PHE A 35 11.62 -2.77 -17.58
CA PHE A 35 10.29 -2.47 -18.10
C PHE A 35 10.20 -1.01 -18.51
N SER A 36 9.46 -0.75 -19.59
CA SER A 36 9.32 0.60 -20.12
C SER A 36 8.64 1.53 -19.12
N LYS A 37 9.30 2.65 -18.79
CA LYS A 37 8.75 3.68 -17.89
C LYS A 37 7.43 4.25 -18.40
N SER A 38 7.29 4.49 -19.71
CA SER A 38 6.04 5.01 -20.28
C SER A 38 4.89 4.02 -20.18
N LYS A 39 5.17 2.71 -20.35
CA LYS A 39 4.15 1.66 -20.11
C LYS A 39 3.78 1.58 -18.62
N ALA A 40 4.78 1.66 -17.73
CA ALA A 40 4.55 1.68 -16.29
C ALA A 40 3.70 2.89 -15.87
N GLU A 41 3.93 4.06 -16.47
CA GLU A 41 3.13 5.27 -16.22
C GLU A 41 1.66 5.07 -16.58
N VAL A 42 1.35 4.41 -17.70
CA VAL A 42 -0.03 4.10 -18.08
C VAL A 42 -0.70 3.19 -17.05
N ILE A 43 0.01 2.14 -16.59
CA ILE A 43 -0.50 1.21 -15.57
C ILE A 43 -0.73 1.94 -14.24
N MET A 44 0.26 2.73 -13.81
CA MET A 44 0.18 3.57 -12.61
C MET A 44 -1.01 4.54 -12.69
N LYS A 45 -1.20 5.22 -13.83
CA LYS A 45 -2.32 6.15 -14.03
C LYS A 45 -3.66 5.44 -13.91
N ARG A 46 -3.79 4.23 -14.46
CA ARG A 46 -5.02 3.44 -14.34
C ARG A 46 -5.32 3.10 -12.88
N ALA A 47 -4.34 2.57 -12.15
CA ALA A 47 -4.50 2.19 -10.75
C ALA A 47 -4.78 3.39 -9.83
N TRP A 48 -4.04 4.48 -9.98
CA TRP A 48 -4.18 5.68 -9.14
C TRP A 48 -5.28 6.64 -9.60
N LYS A 49 -6.04 6.30 -10.64
CA LYS A 49 -7.13 7.13 -11.17
C LYS A 49 -8.18 7.51 -10.10
N PRO A 50 -8.77 6.57 -9.34
CA PRO A 50 -9.79 6.92 -8.35
C PRO A 50 -9.26 7.91 -7.29
N VAL A 51 -8.01 7.75 -6.85
CA VAL A 51 -7.37 8.70 -5.92
C VAL A 51 -7.20 10.08 -6.54
N ASN A 52 -6.80 10.13 -7.82
CA ASN A 52 -6.69 11.38 -8.54
C ASN A 52 -8.04 12.06 -8.78
N ASP A 53 -9.10 11.28 -9.06
CA ASP A 53 -10.45 11.80 -9.28
C ASP A 53 -11.03 12.48 -8.02
N MET A 54 -10.55 12.08 -6.84
CA MET A 54 -10.89 12.72 -5.56
C MET A 54 -10.09 13.99 -5.27
N LYS A 55 -9.12 14.40 -6.09
CA LYS A 55 -8.27 15.56 -5.77
C LYS A 55 -8.96 16.89 -6.02
N GLY A 56 -8.85 17.77 -5.04
CA GLY A 56 -9.18 19.19 -5.13
C GLY A 56 -8.10 20.02 -5.84
N ILE A 57 -8.35 21.31 -5.98
CA ILE A 57 -7.48 22.27 -6.69
C ILE A 57 -6.10 22.43 -6.01
N ASP A 58 -6.02 22.17 -4.71
CA ASP A 58 -4.81 22.26 -3.88
C ASP A 58 -4.11 20.90 -3.67
N ASN A 59 -4.44 19.89 -4.49
CA ASN A 59 -4.00 18.50 -4.38
C ASN A 59 -4.47 17.77 -3.10
N THR A 60 -5.32 18.39 -2.28
CA THR A 60 -5.93 17.67 -1.15
C THR A 60 -6.97 16.68 -1.66
N ILE A 61 -7.03 15.51 -1.04
CA ILE A 61 -8.04 14.51 -1.31
C ILE A 61 -9.35 14.97 -0.67
N LYS A 62 -10.34 15.23 -1.52
CA LYS A 62 -11.67 15.66 -1.15
C LYS A 62 -12.68 14.92 -2.03
N PRO A 63 -13.14 13.73 -1.60
CA PRO A 63 -14.16 12.99 -2.31
C PRO A 63 -15.38 13.90 -2.55
N ASN A 64 -15.80 14.05 -3.80
CA ASN A 64 -16.94 14.90 -4.16
C ASN A 64 -18.23 14.06 -4.22
N VAL A 65 -18.45 13.25 -3.18
CA VAL A 65 -19.58 12.33 -3.06
C VAL A 65 -20.13 12.38 -1.64
N THR A 66 -21.43 12.12 -1.52
CA THR A 66 -22.10 11.94 -0.24
C THR A 66 -22.51 10.48 -0.15
N VAL A 67 -21.86 9.73 0.74
CA VAL A 67 -22.03 8.28 0.89
C VAL A 67 -22.31 7.93 2.34
N SER A 68 -23.16 6.95 2.55
CA SER A 68 -23.61 6.49 3.86
C SER A 68 -22.88 5.25 4.35
N SER A 69 -22.12 4.59 3.47
CA SER A 69 -21.35 3.37 3.77
C SER A 69 -20.06 3.28 2.95
N ARG A 70 -19.13 2.46 3.44
CA ARG A 70 -17.93 2.04 2.72
C ARG A 70 -18.26 1.40 1.38
N GLU A 71 -19.31 0.59 1.34
CA GLU A 71 -19.73 -0.12 0.13
C GLU A 71 -20.15 0.89 -0.95
N GLU A 72 -20.97 1.89 -0.60
CA GLU A 72 -21.32 2.99 -1.52
C GLU A 72 -20.07 3.76 -1.98
N PHE A 73 -19.10 4.01 -1.10
CA PHE A 73 -17.85 4.68 -1.50
C PHE A 73 -17.10 3.90 -2.60
N PHE A 74 -17.04 2.58 -2.51
CA PHE A 74 -16.37 1.74 -3.50
C PHE A 74 -17.21 1.48 -4.76
N GLU A 75 -18.50 1.79 -4.75
CA GLU A 75 -19.33 1.84 -5.95
C GLU A 75 -19.12 3.15 -6.73
N GLU A 76 -18.87 4.27 -6.05
CA GLU A 76 -18.64 5.58 -6.66
C GLU A 76 -17.25 5.70 -7.33
N TYR A 77 -16.24 5.02 -6.79
CA TYR A 77 -14.87 5.06 -7.29
C TYR A 77 -14.37 3.67 -7.71
N ASP A 78 -13.95 3.54 -8.97
CA ASP A 78 -13.44 2.29 -9.52
C ASP A 78 -12.00 2.00 -9.05
N PHE A 79 -11.89 1.18 -8.01
CA PHE A 79 -10.61 0.65 -7.50
C PHE A 79 -10.26 -0.75 -8.04
N SER A 80 -10.88 -1.20 -9.13
CA SER A 80 -10.66 -2.56 -9.69
C SER A 80 -9.20 -2.87 -10.03
N PHE A 81 -8.35 -1.84 -10.21
CA PHE A 81 -6.91 -1.96 -10.48
C PHE A 81 -6.04 -1.98 -9.22
N MET A 82 -6.62 -2.16 -8.03
CA MET A 82 -5.91 -2.25 -6.75
C MET A 82 -6.45 -3.42 -5.90
N ASP A 83 -5.57 -4.11 -5.16
CA ASP A 83 -5.97 -5.15 -4.21
C ASP A 83 -6.80 -4.53 -3.07
N GLU A 84 -7.98 -5.07 -2.81
CA GLU A 84 -8.98 -4.55 -1.88
C GLU A 84 -8.42 -4.26 -0.48
N ARG A 85 -7.51 -5.11 0.02
CA ARG A 85 -6.92 -4.93 1.36
C ARG A 85 -6.07 -3.67 1.44
N TYR A 86 -5.39 -3.33 0.36
CA TYR A 86 -4.56 -2.12 0.26
C TYR A 86 -5.42 -0.89 0.01
N VAL A 87 -6.46 -1.01 -0.83
CA VAL A 87 -7.43 0.07 -1.01
C VAL A 87 -8.01 0.49 0.33
N TYR A 88 -8.45 -0.48 1.13
CA TYR A 88 -9.02 -0.20 2.44
C TYR A 88 -8.01 0.47 3.39
N SER A 89 -6.89 -0.20 3.67
CA SER A 89 -5.93 0.27 4.69
C SER A 89 -5.11 1.52 4.29
N THR A 90 -4.83 1.71 3.00
CA THR A 90 -3.94 2.77 2.53
C THR A 90 -4.71 3.99 2.03
N ILE A 91 -5.87 3.79 1.42
CA ILE A 91 -6.66 4.87 0.80
C ILE A 91 -7.85 5.21 1.68
N TYR A 92 -8.75 4.25 1.92
CA TYR A 92 -10.01 4.51 2.63
C TYR A 92 -9.77 5.03 4.06
N GLU A 93 -8.99 4.31 4.87
CA GLU A 93 -8.70 4.72 6.25
C GLU A 93 -7.90 6.03 6.33
N SER A 94 -7.13 6.36 5.28
CA SER A 94 -6.39 7.62 5.19
C SER A 94 -7.30 8.82 4.94
N ILE A 95 -8.42 8.63 4.24
CA ILE A 95 -9.32 9.70 3.79
C ILE A 95 -10.55 9.84 4.71
N VAL A 96 -11.06 8.74 5.27
CA VAL A 96 -12.25 8.75 6.12
C VAL A 96 -11.93 9.12 7.56
N GLU A 97 -12.82 9.89 8.19
CA GLU A 97 -12.77 10.13 9.63
C GLU A 97 -13.24 8.88 10.39
N LEU A 98 -12.34 8.27 11.15
CA LEU A 98 -12.63 7.11 11.98
C LEU A 98 -12.60 7.51 13.46
N VAL A 99 -13.59 7.07 14.21
CA VAL A 99 -13.71 7.27 15.65
C VAL A 99 -13.78 5.93 16.38
N ILE A 100 -13.33 5.88 17.63
CA ILE A 100 -13.44 4.67 18.45
C ILE A 100 -14.85 4.62 19.05
N ASP A 101 -15.62 3.60 18.67
CA ASP A 101 -16.90 3.33 19.28
C ASP A 101 -16.72 2.99 20.77
N LYS A 102 -17.53 3.62 21.63
CA LYS A 102 -17.32 3.53 23.08
C LYS A 102 -17.68 2.17 23.64
N GLU A 103 -18.61 1.45 23.02
CA GLU A 103 -19.12 0.16 23.50
C GLU A 103 -18.24 -0.99 23.01
N THR A 104 -18.02 -1.06 21.70
CA THR A 104 -17.27 -2.13 21.03
C THR A 104 -15.76 -1.93 21.07
N LYS A 105 -15.29 -0.70 21.34
CA LYS A 105 -13.87 -0.30 21.24
C LYS A 105 -13.26 -0.50 19.85
N MET A 106 -14.10 -0.58 18.82
CA MET A 106 -13.68 -0.71 17.43
C MET A 106 -13.67 0.65 16.73
N LEU A 107 -12.84 0.79 15.69
CA LEU A 107 -12.92 1.94 14.79
C LEU A 107 -14.20 1.83 13.95
N VAL A 108 -14.95 2.91 13.92
CA VAL A 108 -16.16 3.07 13.11
C VAL A 108 -16.11 4.39 12.36
N GLU A 109 -16.83 4.48 11.26
CA GLU A 109 -16.98 5.70 10.47
C GLU A 109 -17.64 6.80 11.31
N ASN A 110 -17.03 7.99 11.31
CA ASN A 110 -17.69 9.18 11.83
C ASN A 110 -18.74 9.64 10.82
N LYS A 111 -19.95 9.97 11.30
CA LYS A 111 -21.08 10.32 10.44
C LYS A 111 -21.70 11.65 10.84
N ASP A 112 -22.22 12.38 9.87
CA ASP A 112 -23.02 13.58 10.10
C ASP A 112 -24.43 13.26 10.65
N ASN A 113 -25.24 14.29 10.87
CA ASN A 113 -26.61 14.13 11.39
C ASN A 113 -27.58 13.46 10.40
N GLU A 114 -27.19 13.35 9.13
CA GLU A 114 -27.97 12.69 8.07
C GLU A 114 -27.52 11.23 7.87
N GLY A 115 -26.44 10.80 8.54
CA GLY A 115 -25.89 9.45 8.45
C GLY A 115 -24.85 9.28 7.35
N ASN A 116 -24.32 10.37 6.79
CA ASN A 116 -23.28 10.33 5.77
C ASN A 116 -21.89 10.29 6.41
N ILE A 117 -20.95 9.61 5.76
CA ILE A 117 -19.56 9.48 6.21
C ILE A 117 -18.86 10.84 6.12
N LEU A 118 -18.10 11.18 7.17
CA LEU A 118 -17.23 12.35 7.20
C LEU A 118 -15.83 11.98 6.70
N PHE A 119 -15.26 12.87 5.87
CA PHE A 119 -13.91 12.75 5.33
C PHE A 119 -12.96 13.73 6.03
N LYS A 120 -11.74 13.27 6.29
CA LYS A 120 -10.68 14.07 6.91
C LYS A 120 -10.32 15.26 6.03
N GLU A 121 -10.11 16.41 6.65
CA GLU A 121 -9.59 17.59 5.95
C GLU A 121 -8.08 17.48 5.70
N ARG A 122 -7.61 18.09 4.60
CA ARG A 122 -6.17 18.29 4.29
C ARG A 122 -5.35 17.00 4.15
N VAL A 123 -5.98 15.89 3.81
CA VAL A 123 -5.28 14.67 3.41
C VAL A 123 -4.62 14.89 2.05
N ASN A 124 -3.33 14.60 1.92
CA ASN A 124 -2.67 14.55 0.62
C ASN A 124 -2.18 13.12 0.36
N ILE A 125 -2.43 12.62 -0.85
CA ILE A 125 -1.89 11.36 -1.34
C ILE A 125 -1.27 11.64 -2.71
N PRO A 126 0.07 11.73 -2.82
CA PRO A 126 0.73 11.92 -4.10
C PRO A 126 0.41 10.79 -5.08
N THR A 127 0.13 11.14 -6.33
CA THR A 127 -0.15 10.19 -7.43
C THR A 127 0.68 10.54 -8.67
N ILE A 128 0.83 9.59 -9.58
CA ILE A 128 1.56 9.77 -10.86
C ILE A 128 0.97 10.87 -11.78
N TYR A 129 -0.20 11.41 -11.44
CA TYR A 129 -0.80 12.54 -12.13
C TYR A 129 -0.22 13.88 -11.68
N ASP A 130 0.32 13.93 -10.46
CA ASP A 130 0.83 15.18 -9.89
C ASP A 130 2.12 15.59 -10.56
N LYS A 131 2.25 16.91 -10.75
CA LYS A 131 3.51 17.48 -11.20
C LYS A 131 4.61 17.21 -10.17
N GLY A 132 5.67 16.57 -10.63
CA GLY A 132 6.84 16.27 -9.83
C GLY A 132 6.85 14.86 -9.22
N VAL A 133 5.80 14.06 -9.43
CA VAL A 133 5.89 12.60 -9.22
C VAL A 133 6.55 11.99 -10.44
N ILE A 134 7.67 11.30 -10.24
CA ILE A 134 8.47 10.72 -11.33
C ILE A 134 8.70 9.22 -11.13
N ILE A 135 8.75 8.48 -12.24
CA ILE A 135 9.15 7.06 -12.23
C ILE A 135 10.67 6.95 -12.33
N GLU A 136 11.31 6.54 -11.23
CA GLU A 136 12.75 6.31 -11.16
C GLU A 136 13.15 5.04 -11.91
N LYS A 137 12.42 3.94 -11.68
CA LYS A 137 12.71 2.62 -12.23
C LYS A 137 11.42 1.84 -12.41
N ALA A 138 11.31 1.09 -13.50
CA ALA A 138 10.29 0.09 -13.70
C ALA A 138 10.93 -1.21 -14.18
N TYR A 139 10.54 -2.35 -13.60
CA TYR A 139 11.10 -3.65 -13.97
C TYR A 139 10.14 -4.79 -13.64
N ILE A 140 10.27 -5.89 -14.38
CA ILE A 140 9.60 -7.15 -14.04
C ILE A 140 10.49 -7.92 -13.08
N ARG A 141 9.91 -8.39 -11.97
CA ARG A 141 10.54 -9.27 -10.98
C ARG A 141 9.89 -10.65 -11.09
N ASP A 142 10.64 -11.61 -11.61
CA ASP A 142 10.25 -13.02 -11.67
C ASP A 142 10.95 -13.79 -10.54
N SER A 143 10.17 -14.18 -9.53
CA SER A 143 10.63 -14.92 -8.35
C SER A 143 10.24 -16.39 -8.48
N ARG A 144 11.25 -17.26 -8.59
CA ARG A 144 11.10 -18.71 -8.73
C ARG A 144 11.50 -19.44 -7.46
N TYR A 145 10.60 -20.27 -6.95
CA TYR A 145 10.78 -21.05 -5.73
C TYR A 145 11.29 -22.45 -6.05
N SER A 146 11.63 -23.23 -5.01
CA SER A 146 11.94 -24.65 -5.21
C SER A 146 10.69 -25.40 -5.66
N GLU A 147 10.86 -26.56 -6.29
CA GLU A 147 9.74 -27.39 -6.80
C GLU A 147 8.65 -27.65 -5.75
N LYS A 148 9.05 -27.87 -4.49
CA LYS A 148 8.14 -28.03 -3.35
C LYS A 148 7.22 -26.82 -3.13
N TYR A 149 7.69 -25.63 -3.49
CA TYR A 149 7.02 -24.34 -3.28
C TYR A 149 6.76 -23.60 -4.59
N SER A 150 6.72 -24.30 -5.74
CA SER A 150 6.52 -23.68 -7.06
C SER A 150 5.16 -22.97 -7.20
N HIS A 151 4.18 -23.33 -6.38
CA HIS A 151 2.91 -22.59 -6.27
C HIS A 151 3.06 -21.16 -5.72
N LEU A 152 4.24 -20.80 -5.20
CA LEU A 152 4.61 -19.45 -4.81
C LEU A 152 5.37 -18.68 -5.91
N ASP A 153 5.66 -19.32 -7.06
CA ASP A 153 6.27 -18.66 -8.20
C ASP A 153 5.44 -17.44 -8.60
N ILE A 154 6.10 -16.31 -8.79
CA ILE A 154 5.40 -15.06 -9.00
C ILE A 154 6.14 -14.11 -9.93
N VAL A 155 5.37 -13.45 -10.79
CA VAL A 155 5.82 -12.40 -11.68
C VAL A 155 5.14 -11.10 -11.28
N GLU A 156 5.96 -10.10 -10.97
CA GLU A 156 5.49 -8.80 -10.50
C GLU A 156 6.06 -7.70 -11.38
N LEU A 157 5.27 -6.67 -11.66
CA LEU A 157 5.78 -5.40 -12.16
C LEU A 157 6.07 -4.50 -10.94
N VAL A 158 7.32 -4.08 -10.79
CA VAL A 158 7.74 -3.17 -9.73
C VAL A 158 8.01 -1.81 -10.35
N VAL A 159 7.28 -0.80 -9.88
CA VAL A 159 7.45 0.61 -10.25
C VAL A 159 7.92 1.40 -9.03
N ILE A 160 9.13 1.93 -9.11
CA ILE A 160 9.69 2.83 -8.09
C ILE A 160 9.43 4.26 -8.56
N GLU A 161 8.72 5.02 -7.73
CA GLU A 161 8.46 6.44 -7.96
C GLU A 161 8.91 7.28 -6.77
N SER A 162 9.16 8.55 -7.05
CA SER A 162 9.59 9.51 -6.04
C SER A 162 9.16 10.94 -6.39
N SER A 163 9.32 11.84 -5.42
CA SER A 163 9.22 13.28 -5.65
C SER A 163 10.48 13.84 -6.34
N ASP A 164 10.27 14.71 -7.32
CA ASP A 164 11.29 15.63 -7.82
C ASP A 164 11.23 16.98 -7.08
N LYS A 165 12.06 17.93 -7.52
CA LYS A 165 12.18 19.27 -6.94
C LYS A 165 10.91 20.15 -7.03
N ASN A 166 9.88 19.73 -7.76
CA ASN A 166 8.62 20.47 -7.91
C ASN A 166 7.61 20.11 -6.82
N ILE A 167 7.87 19.08 -6.01
CA ILE A 167 7.06 18.73 -4.84
C ILE A 167 7.73 19.30 -3.60
N GLU A 168 7.01 20.17 -2.90
CA GLU A 168 7.45 20.85 -1.69
C GLU A 168 6.68 20.37 -0.46
N GLY A 169 7.13 20.76 0.74
CA GLY A 169 6.42 20.47 1.98
C GLY A 169 6.57 19.02 2.46
N THR A 170 5.52 18.48 3.07
CA THR A 170 5.49 17.13 3.66
C THR A 170 5.66 16.01 2.65
N ASP A 171 5.41 16.31 1.37
CA ASP A 171 5.57 15.37 0.26
C ASP A 171 6.96 15.42 -0.37
N SER A 172 7.81 16.37 0.06
CA SER A 172 9.20 16.40 -0.38
C SER A 172 9.95 15.20 0.17
N GLY A 173 10.52 14.39 -0.72
CA GLY A 173 11.29 13.19 -0.37
C GLY A 173 10.46 11.91 -0.24
N PHE A 174 9.20 11.88 -0.68
CA PHE A 174 8.46 10.61 -0.74
C PHE A 174 9.13 9.68 -1.78
N ASN A 175 9.20 8.40 -1.45
CA ASN A 175 9.68 7.33 -2.33
C ASN A 175 8.82 6.10 -2.11
N ARG A 176 8.18 5.64 -3.18
CA ARG A 176 7.18 4.57 -3.14
C ARG A 176 7.51 3.50 -4.17
N LYS A 177 7.39 2.24 -3.75
CA LYS A 177 7.36 1.09 -4.66
C LYS A 177 5.92 0.63 -4.81
N ASN A 178 5.46 0.61 -6.04
CA ASN A 178 4.17 0.05 -6.43
C ASN A 178 4.43 -1.32 -7.05
N ILE A 179 3.92 -2.36 -6.43
CA ILE A 179 4.13 -3.76 -6.84
C ILE A 179 2.82 -4.26 -7.43
N PHE A 180 2.82 -4.55 -8.72
CA PHE A 180 1.67 -5.04 -9.45
C PHE A 180 1.78 -6.54 -9.73
N ARG A 181 0.64 -7.21 -9.78
CA ARG A 181 0.50 -8.61 -10.23
C ARG A 181 -0.56 -8.69 -11.30
N GLN A 182 -0.41 -9.62 -12.24
CA GLN A 182 -1.46 -9.85 -13.24
C GLN A 182 -2.60 -10.66 -12.62
N ASN A 183 -3.85 -10.23 -12.86
CA ASN A 183 -5.02 -11.07 -12.63
C ASN A 183 -5.20 -12.10 -13.76
N GLU A 184 -6.27 -12.90 -13.68
CA GLU A 184 -6.59 -13.93 -14.68
C GLU A 184 -6.86 -13.35 -16.08
N GLU A 185 -7.27 -12.09 -16.16
CA GLU A 185 -7.52 -11.35 -17.40
C GLU A 185 -6.24 -10.73 -17.99
N GLY A 186 -5.09 -10.88 -17.32
CA GLY A 186 -3.81 -10.32 -17.72
C GLY A 186 -3.65 -8.83 -17.38
N GLU A 187 -4.55 -8.25 -16.60
CA GLU A 187 -4.48 -6.87 -16.15
C GLU A 187 -3.57 -6.72 -14.93
N TRP A 188 -2.78 -5.65 -14.90
CA TRP A 188 -1.89 -5.33 -13.77
C TRP A 188 -2.69 -4.70 -12.64
N ILE A 189 -2.79 -5.42 -11.53
CA ILE A 189 -3.46 -4.99 -10.30
C ILE A 189 -2.40 -4.58 -9.28
N LEU A 190 -2.54 -3.38 -8.71
CA LEU A 190 -1.66 -2.88 -7.66
C LEU A 190 -1.85 -3.74 -6.41
N TYR A 191 -0.91 -4.63 -6.17
CA TYR A 191 -0.98 -5.63 -5.11
C TYR A 191 -0.36 -5.14 -3.81
N SER A 192 0.67 -4.31 -3.86
CA SER A 192 1.34 -3.80 -2.66
C SER A 192 1.99 -2.44 -2.90
N ILE A 193 2.03 -1.64 -1.83
CA ILE A 193 2.72 -0.38 -1.76
C ILE A 193 3.76 -0.47 -0.63
N GLU A 194 5.01 -0.13 -0.93
CA GLU A 194 6.09 -0.06 0.06
C GLU A 194 6.76 1.32 0.01
N GLY A 195 7.45 1.70 1.09
CA GLY A 195 8.26 2.92 1.16
C GLY A 195 7.62 4.03 1.98
N SER A 196 8.14 5.25 1.84
CA SER A 196 7.57 6.44 2.47
C SER A 196 6.41 6.93 1.63
N VAL A 197 5.20 6.62 2.09
CA VAL A 197 4.00 7.34 1.68
C VAL A 197 4.00 8.61 2.52
N SER A 198 4.27 9.76 1.93
CA SER A 198 4.17 11.02 2.66
C SER A 198 2.71 11.20 3.07
N TYR A 199 2.45 11.08 4.37
CA TYR A 199 1.18 11.46 4.96
C TYR A 199 1.43 12.73 5.75
N SER A 200 0.87 13.86 5.31
CA SER A 200 0.74 15.02 6.20
C SER A 200 -0.33 14.72 7.24
N TRP A 201 0.06 14.73 8.52
CA TRP A 201 -0.85 14.77 9.67
C TRP A 201 -1.11 16.23 10.05
#